data_AF-A0A5J5KVP2-F1
#
_entry.id   AF-A0A5J5KVP2-F1
#
_cell.length_a   1.000
_cell.length_b   1.000
_cell.length_c   1.000
_cell.angle_alpha   90.00
_cell.angle_beta   90.00
_cell.angle_gamma   90.00
#
_symmetry.space_group_name_H-M   'P 1'
#
loop_
_entity.id
_entity.type
_entity.pdbx_description
1 polymer ?
#
loop_
_entity_poly.entity_id
_entity_poly.type
_entity_poly.pdbx_seq_one_letter_code
_entity_poly.pdbx_strand_id
1 'polypeptide(L)'
;MALAFRFAARSDVGRVRSKNDDSGYAGHHFAVVADGMGGHVGGDVASASAVIDLTHLDRGGYDGDATTVLADEIQNANQNLAELVHQHPRLGGMGTTVTSLIIDGDLISLCHIGDSRAYRLRGDDFQQITTDHTFVQRLIDEGRLRPEDVESHPHRNVLMRVLGDVDASPELESELLDAVAGERWLLCSDGLNAVMRPDTIQHILSADADLDEIAQALVDLTLERGAPDNVTVVVLEVVDAADLNGLDSPVRGALPDPQSNLTSDEMSDADRSTSAPRSDTSGMPWANPVQRAIADDGDTPDGPSSAAALREGLDLHPHILVGAAANATQTGRIPTVSDSAMARRATLLRTKAAEQLADISEVDLALADGRQRRTRWIVTGIVALLVAVAVVVGAMSASAWIQSRYYVGESEGRVAIYNGVSQSLGPIQLSRIEDTSDIEVSELDSYARSRVENTIPADDLAHAQGIVDGLRSDSLADAEPGDSPSPHGSGTVRFPEPQETSAAAGGDQS
;
A
#
# COMPACT_ATOMS: atom_id res chain seq x y z
N MET A 1 24.48 -14.52 16.77
CA MET A 1 24.92 -15.23 15.57
C MET A 1 24.03 -14.76 14.44
N ALA A 2 24.57 -14.52 13.25
CA ALA A 2 23.72 -14.13 12.13
C ALA A 2 23.04 -15.40 11.59
N LEU A 3 21.72 -15.44 11.58
CA LEU A 3 20.95 -16.53 11.00
C LEU A 3 20.56 -16.20 9.56
N ALA A 4 20.30 -17.24 8.78
CA ALA A 4 19.88 -17.14 7.39
C ALA A 4 19.01 -18.34 7.01
N PHE A 5 18.40 -18.30 5.83
CA PHE A 5 17.64 -19.40 5.28
C PHE A 5 18.48 -20.29 4.35
N ARG A 6 18.36 -21.61 4.54
CA ARG A 6 18.38 -22.55 3.42
C ARG A 6 16.98 -22.62 2.85
N PHE A 7 16.86 -22.79 1.55
CA PHE A 7 15.56 -22.67 0.89
C PHE A 7 15.40 -23.66 -0.25
N ALA A 8 14.15 -24.03 -0.51
CA ALA A 8 13.68 -24.67 -1.72
C ALA A 8 12.32 -24.06 -2.09
N ALA A 9 12.02 -23.96 -3.38
CA ALA A 9 10.70 -23.51 -3.84
C ALA A 9 10.23 -24.33 -5.04
N ARG A 10 8.92 -24.56 -5.13
CA ARG A 10 8.26 -25.25 -6.24
C ARG A 10 6.92 -24.59 -6.53
N SER A 11 6.53 -24.61 -7.79
CA SER A 11 5.22 -24.11 -8.23
C SER A 11 4.73 -24.97 -9.39
N ASP A 12 3.43 -25.27 -9.41
CA ASP A 12 2.77 -26.05 -10.46
C ASP A 12 1.40 -25.44 -10.78
N VAL A 13 0.99 -25.53 -12.05
CA VAL A 13 -0.31 -25.05 -12.54
C VAL A 13 -1.49 -25.82 -11.90
N GLY A 14 -1.26 -27.04 -11.43
CA GLY A 14 -2.30 -27.93 -10.95
C GLY A 14 -2.95 -28.73 -12.09
N ARG A 15 -4.13 -29.30 -11.84
CA ARG A 15 -4.82 -30.16 -12.82
C ARG A 15 -5.99 -29.49 -13.53
N VAL A 16 -6.47 -28.37 -13.00
CA VAL A 16 -7.73 -27.74 -13.45
C VAL A 16 -7.49 -26.40 -14.13
N ARG A 17 -6.55 -25.59 -13.62
CA ARG A 17 -6.23 -24.28 -14.19
C ARG A 17 -5.46 -24.45 -15.49
N SER A 18 -5.62 -23.49 -16.40
CA SER A 18 -4.90 -23.46 -17.69
C SER A 18 -3.59 -22.68 -17.64
N LYS A 19 -3.41 -21.86 -16.61
CA LYS A 19 -2.23 -21.01 -16.38
C LYS A 19 -1.88 -20.99 -14.90
N ASN A 20 -0.63 -20.64 -14.62
CA ASN A 20 -0.15 -20.44 -13.26
C ASN A 20 -0.21 -18.95 -12.92
N ASP A 21 -1.10 -18.58 -12.01
CA ASP A 21 -1.24 -17.22 -11.49
C ASP A 21 -0.47 -17.02 -10.18
N ASP A 22 0.13 -18.06 -9.62
CA ASP A 22 0.99 -17.95 -8.43
C ASP A 22 2.41 -17.50 -8.80
N SER A 23 3.07 -16.83 -7.86
CA SER A 23 4.50 -16.51 -7.91
C SER A 23 5.15 -16.77 -6.56
N GLY A 24 6.43 -17.15 -6.57
CA GLY A 24 7.19 -17.34 -5.34
C GLY A 24 8.67 -17.03 -5.51
N TYR A 25 9.30 -16.54 -4.44
CA TYR A 25 10.72 -16.26 -4.37
C TYR A 25 11.30 -16.74 -3.04
N ALA A 26 12.53 -17.27 -3.08
CA ALA A 26 13.26 -17.64 -1.88
C ALA A 26 14.75 -17.33 -2.05
N GLY A 27 15.31 -16.62 -1.08
CA GLY A 27 16.72 -16.31 -0.93
C GLY A 27 17.19 -16.53 0.51
N HIS A 28 18.42 -16.13 0.81
CA HIS A 28 19.01 -16.37 2.13
C HIS A 28 18.45 -15.48 3.25
N HIS A 29 17.88 -14.34 2.89
CA HIS A 29 17.34 -13.36 3.83
C HIS A 29 15.86 -13.10 3.61
N PHE A 30 15.33 -13.34 2.41
CA PHE A 30 13.94 -13.04 2.07
C PHE A 30 13.25 -14.20 1.36
N ALA A 31 11.98 -14.41 1.70
CA ALA A 31 11.11 -15.36 1.02
C ALA A 31 9.70 -14.81 0.90
N VAL A 32 9.01 -15.12 -0.19
CA VAL A 32 7.63 -14.68 -0.44
C VAL A 32 6.86 -15.66 -1.32
N VAL A 33 5.57 -15.81 -1.04
CA VAL A 33 4.58 -16.43 -1.92
C VAL A 33 3.46 -15.43 -2.18
N ALA A 34 3.01 -15.38 -3.43
CA ALA A 34 1.93 -14.52 -3.89
C ALA A 34 1.00 -15.32 -4.81
N ASP A 35 -0.29 -15.35 -4.49
CA ASP A 35 -1.35 -15.99 -5.29
C ASP A 35 -2.12 -14.91 -6.03
N GLY A 36 -2.00 -14.93 -7.36
CA GLY A 36 -2.57 -13.95 -8.26
C GLY A 36 -4.03 -14.24 -8.60
N MET A 37 -4.87 -13.22 -8.49
CA MET A 37 -6.28 -13.28 -8.84
C MET A 37 -6.62 -12.25 -9.91
N GLY A 38 -7.46 -12.66 -10.86
CA GLY A 38 -8.02 -11.76 -11.86
C GLY A 38 -9.07 -12.50 -12.67
N GLY A 39 -10.35 -12.18 -12.47
CA GLY A 39 -11.45 -12.98 -13.00
C GLY A 39 -11.48 -13.14 -14.53
N HIS A 40 -10.91 -12.18 -15.28
CA HIS A 40 -10.84 -12.23 -16.74
C HIS A 40 -9.39 -12.13 -17.29
N VAL A 41 -8.49 -11.37 -16.64
CA VAL A 41 -7.07 -11.20 -17.01
C VAL A 41 -6.28 -10.70 -15.78
N GLY A 42 -4.98 -11.02 -15.65
CA GLY A 42 -4.04 -10.27 -14.80
C GLY A 42 -3.58 -10.87 -13.47
N GLY A 43 -4.03 -12.06 -13.07
CA GLY A 43 -3.55 -12.73 -11.84
C GLY A 43 -2.04 -12.99 -11.87
N ASP A 44 -1.57 -13.69 -12.90
CA ASP A 44 -0.16 -13.90 -13.23
C ASP A 44 0.66 -12.62 -13.26
N VAL A 45 0.10 -11.54 -13.82
CA VAL A 45 0.72 -10.21 -13.85
C VAL A 45 0.85 -9.64 -12.43
N ALA A 46 -0.22 -9.68 -11.63
CA ALA A 46 -0.24 -9.12 -10.29
C ALA A 46 0.75 -9.82 -9.35
N SER A 47 0.73 -11.16 -9.31
CA SER A 47 1.62 -11.93 -8.45
C SER A 47 3.09 -11.80 -8.89
N ALA A 48 3.35 -11.83 -10.21
CA ALA A 48 4.70 -11.69 -10.73
C ALA A 48 5.29 -10.31 -10.42
N SER A 49 4.54 -9.23 -10.68
CA SER A 49 5.00 -7.87 -10.38
C SER A 49 5.26 -7.68 -8.88
N ALA A 50 4.35 -8.15 -8.01
CA ALA A 50 4.55 -8.05 -6.56
C ALA A 50 5.81 -8.80 -6.08
N VAL A 51 6.01 -10.05 -6.51
CA VAL A 51 7.19 -10.82 -6.12
C VAL A 51 8.48 -10.20 -6.65
N ILE A 52 8.51 -9.80 -7.93
CA ILE A 52 9.70 -9.20 -8.56
C ILE A 52 10.09 -7.89 -7.86
N ASP A 53 9.12 -7.04 -7.54
CA ASP A 53 9.35 -5.77 -6.85
C ASP A 53 9.97 -5.98 -5.47
N LEU A 54 9.59 -7.05 -4.77
CA LEU A 54 10.08 -7.35 -3.42
C LEU A 54 11.43 -8.08 -3.37
N THR A 55 11.92 -8.66 -4.47
CA THR A 55 13.19 -9.43 -4.48
C THR A 55 14.43 -8.64 -4.01
N HIS A 56 14.40 -7.31 -4.05
CA HIS A 56 15.50 -6.47 -3.54
C HIS A 56 15.64 -6.51 -2.00
N LEU A 57 14.65 -7.08 -1.31
CA LEU A 57 14.66 -7.32 0.13
C LEU A 57 15.50 -8.54 0.53
N ASP A 58 16.04 -9.32 -0.42
CA ASP A 58 16.95 -10.43 -0.11
C ASP A 58 18.36 -9.94 0.25
N ARG A 59 18.47 -9.33 1.42
CA ARG A 59 19.72 -8.85 2.01
C ARG A 59 19.63 -8.88 3.53
N GLY A 60 20.75 -9.03 4.21
CA GLY A 60 20.82 -8.73 5.65
C GLY A 60 21.00 -7.24 5.91
N GLY A 61 21.09 -6.88 7.20
CA GLY A 61 21.47 -5.54 7.63
C GLY A 61 20.30 -4.57 7.58
N TYR A 62 19.21 -4.94 8.24
CA TYR A 62 18.07 -4.04 8.46
C TYR A 62 18.16 -3.30 9.80
N ASP A 63 19.14 -3.63 10.64
CA ASP A 63 19.41 -2.97 11.93
C ASP A 63 18.17 -2.90 12.85
N GLY A 64 17.29 -3.91 12.75
CA GLY A 64 16.04 -4.00 13.52
C GLY A 64 14.81 -3.36 12.86
N ASP A 65 14.96 -2.70 11.71
CA ASP A 65 13.85 -2.05 10.98
C ASP A 65 13.18 -2.97 9.94
N ALA A 66 13.55 -4.24 9.89
CA ALA A 66 13.12 -5.20 8.86
C ALA A 66 11.59 -5.26 8.69
N THR A 67 10.83 -5.26 9.79
CA THR A 67 9.37 -5.31 9.77
C THR A 67 8.75 -4.08 9.11
N THR A 68 9.26 -2.88 9.43
CA THR A 68 8.77 -1.62 8.87
C THR A 68 9.11 -1.54 7.39
N VAL A 69 10.37 -1.86 7.03
CA VAL A 69 10.80 -1.85 5.62
C VAL A 69 10.01 -2.86 4.79
N LEU A 70 9.74 -4.04 5.32
CA LEU A 70 8.92 -5.05 4.64
C LEU A 70 7.50 -4.55 4.38
N ALA A 71 6.84 -3.97 5.39
CA ALA A 71 5.49 -3.43 5.26
C ALA A 71 5.44 -2.26 4.27
N ASP A 72 6.41 -1.34 4.32
CA ASP A 72 6.50 -0.19 3.42
C ASP A 72 6.71 -0.64 1.97
N GLU A 73 7.58 -1.62 1.72
CA GLU A 73 7.82 -2.12 0.36
C GLU A 73 6.64 -2.94 -0.19
N ILE A 74 5.88 -3.63 0.65
CA ILE A 74 4.62 -4.27 0.23
C ILE A 74 3.57 -3.22 -0.14
N GLN A 75 3.47 -2.11 0.61
CA GLN A 75 2.60 -0.99 0.23
C GLN A 75 3.07 -0.32 -1.06
N ASN A 76 4.37 -0.17 -1.28
CA ASN A 76 4.91 0.33 -2.55
C ASN A 76 4.54 -0.59 -3.72
N ALA A 77 4.64 -1.91 -3.53
CA ALA A 77 4.20 -2.89 -4.54
C ALA A 77 2.70 -2.74 -4.86
N ASN A 78 1.86 -2.48 -3.85
CA ASN A 78 0.43 -2.19 -4.07
C ASN A 78 0.21 -0.95 -4.94
N GLN A 79 0.95 0.13 -4.67
CA GLN A 79 0.88 1.36 -5.46
C GLN A 79 1.33 1.13 -6.91
N ASN A 80 2.38 0.33 -7.11
CA ASN A 80 2.84 -0.05 -8.45
C ASN A 80 1.77 -0.86 -9.20
N LEU A 81 1.08 -1.79 -8.53
CA LEU A 81 -0.02 -2.54 -9.12
C LEU A 81 -1.19 -1.63 -9.52
N ALA A 82 -1.59 -0.68 -8.66
CA ALA A 82 -2.64 0.27 -8.98
C ALA A 82 -2.28 1.15 -10.20
N GLU A 83 -1.03 1.62 -10.27
CA GLU A 83 -0.54 2.36 -11.44
C GLU A 83 -0.50 1.47 -12.71
N LEU A 84 -0.23 0.17 -12.58
CA LEU A 84 -0.28 -0.77 -13.72
C LEU A 84 -1.69 -0.85 -14.29
N VAL A 85 -2.69 -0.94 -13.41
CA VAL A 85 -4.10 -0.95 -13.81
C VAL A 85 -4.51 0.39 -14.43
N HIS A 86 -4.00 1.51 -13.91
CA HIS A 86 -4.25 2.82 -14.48
C HIS A 86 -3.74 2.93 -15.93
N GLN A 87 -2.52 2.47 -16.19
CA GLN A 87 -1.91 2.46 -17.52
C GLN A 87 -2.55 1.44 -18.46
N HIS A 88 -3.04 0.33 -17.90
CA HIS A 88 -3.66 -0.75 -18.65
C HIS A 88 -5.01 -1.13 -18.04
N PRO A 89 -6.10 -0.38 -18.36
CA PRO A 89 -7.43 -0.62 -17.77
C PRO A 89 -8.01 -2.03 -17.99
N ARG A 90 -7.42 -2.82 -18.90
CA ARG A 90 -7.77 -4.24 -19.12
C ARG A 90 -7.34 -5.17 -17.98
N LEU A 91 -6.41 -4.72 -17.14
CA LEU A 91 -5.98 -5.39 -15.91
C LEU A 91 -6.86 -5.02 -14.70
N GLY A 92 -7.93 -4.26 -14.94
CA GLY A 92 -8.88 -3.87 -13.89
C GLY A 92 -9.40 -5.06 -13.10
N GLY A 93 -9.31 -4.96 -11.78
CA GLY A 93 -9.71 -6.02 -10.85
C GLY A 93 -8.68 -7.14 -10.68
N MET A 94 -7.45 -6.99 -11.19
CA MET A 94 -6.34 -7.85 -10.77
C MET A 94 -5.96 -7.58 -9.32
N GLY A 95 -5.50 -8.62 -8.64
CA GLY A 95 -4.92 -8.52 -7.31
C GLY A 95 -4.07 -9.74 -7.00
N THR A 96 -3.38 -9.71 -5.87
CA THR A 96 -2.58 -10.83 -5.41
C THR A 96 -2.55 -10.89 -3.89
N THR A 97 -2.44 -12.11 -3.35
CA THR A 97 -2.02 -12.30 -1.96
C THR A 97 -0.52 -12.04 -1.84
N VAL A 98 -0.03 -11.79 -0.63
CA VAL A 98 1.40 -11.76 -0.31
C VAL A 98 1.59 -12.34 1.09
N THR A 99 2.44 -13.36 1.21
CA THR A 99 2.94 -13.86 2.49
C THR A 99 4.44 -13.93 2.44
N SER A 100 5.12 -13.22 3.33
CA SER A 100 6.56 -12.97 3.20
C SER A 100 7.29 -13.02 4.54
N LEU A 101 8.57 -13.41 4.50
CA LEU A 101 9.48 -13.49 5.63
C LEU A 101 10.80 -12.78 5.31
N ILE A 102 11.29 -11.96 6.24
CA ILE A 102 12.69 -11.50 6.27
C ILE A 102 13.37 -12.06 7.52
N ILE A 103 14.57 -12.63 7.38
CA ILE A 103 15.44 -12.96 8.51
C ILE A 103 16.59 -11.95 8.62
N ASP A 104 16.68 -11.27 9.77
CA ASP A 104 17.74 -10.32 10.09
C ASP A 104 18.24 -10.56 11.52
N GLY A 105 19.53 -10.89 11.64
CA GLY A 105 20.12 -11.27 12.92
C GLY A 105 19.52 -12.57 13.47
N ASP A 106 18.81 -12.48 14.60
CA ASP A 106 18.10 -13.56 15.29
C ASP A 106 16.58 -13.39 15.28
N LEU A 107 16.06 -12.56 14.36
CA LEU A 107 14.64 -12.25 14.24
C LEU A 107 14.12 -12.56 12.83
N ILE A 108 12.87 -13.00 12.75
CA ILE A 108 12.09 -13.17 11.53
C ILE A 108 10.95 -12.15 11.55
N SER A 109 10.91 -11.28 10.55
CA SER A 109 9.76 -10.40 10.28
C SER A 109 8.83 -11.07 9.29
N LEU A 110 7.58 -11.30 9.69
CA LEU A 110 6.48 -11.76 8.84
C LEU A 110 5.65 -10.57 8.41
N CYS A 111 5.26 -10.54 7.13
CA CYS A 111 4.20 -9.65 6.65
C CYS A 111 3.27 -10.40 5.69
N HIS A 112 1.96 -10.28 5.92
CA HIS A 112 0.94 -11.11 5.31
C HIS A 112 -0.32 -10.32 4.92
N ILE A 113 -0.86 -10.66 3.74
CA ILE A 113 -2.19 -10.29 3.27
C ILE A 113 -2.75 -11.37 2.33
N GLY A 114 -3.94 -11.87 2.63
CA GLY A 114 -4.69 -12.80 1.76
C GLY A 114 -4.95 -14.12 2.49
N ASP A 115 -4.98 -15.23 1.76
CA ASP A 115 -5.19 -16.58 2.31
C ASP A 115 -4.09 -17.58 1.94
N SER A 116 -3.01 -17.09 1.31
CA SER A 116 -1.70 -17.76 1.38
C SER A 116 -1.28 -17.91 2.85
N ARG A 117 -0.56 -18.97 3.20
CA ARG A 117 -0.27 -19.29 4.61
C ARG A 117 1.22 -19.44 4.89
N ALA A 118 1.61 -19.06 6.11
CA ALA A 118 2.89 -19.40 6.70
C ALA A 118 2.71 -20.41 7.84
N TYR A 119 3.44 -21.52 7.76
CA TYR A 119 3.54 -22.52 8.82
C TYR A 119 4.96 -22.54 9.39
N ARG A 120 5.07 -22.71 10.72
CA ARG A 120 6.34 -22.88 11.43
C ARG A 120 6.38 -24.26 12.09
N LEU A 121 7.51 -24.96 11.93
CA LEU A 121 7.85 -26.20 12.60
C LEU A 121 9.10 -25.99 13.46
N ARG A 122 8.95 -26.00 14.78
CA ARG A 122 10.05 -25.87 15.76
C ARG A 122 10.12 -27.14 16.62
N GLY A 123 11.03 -28.05 16.26
CA GLY A 123 11.02 -29.39 16.85
C GLY A 123 9.74 -30.12 16.46
N ASP A 124 8.92 -30.50 17.44
CA ASP A 124 7.61 -31.15 17.22
C ASP A 124 6.44 -30.15 17.18
N ASP A 125 6.69 -28.87 17.46
CA ASP A 125 5.67 -27.82 17.49
C ASP A 125 5.39 -27.30 16.08
N PHE A 126 4.21 -27.65 15.54
CA PHE A 126 3.75 -27.25 14.21
C PHE A 126 2.55 -26.32 14.33
N GLN A 127 2.68 -25.11 13.81
CA GLN A 127 1.66 -24.08 13.94
C GLN A 127 1.51 -23.28 12.64
N GLN A 128 0.27 -22.94 12.28
CA GLN A 128 -0.02 -21.88 11.32
C GLN A 128 0.16 -20.53 12.00
N ILE A 129 1.03 -19.68 11.45
CA ILE A 129 1.34 -18.36 12.02
C ILE A 129 0.39 -17.29 11.47
N THR A 130 0.09 -17.32 10.17
CA THR A 130 -0.78 -16.33 9.52
C THR A 130 -2.26 -16.60 9.75
N THR A 131 -3.09 -15.56 9.75
CA THR A 131 -4.55 -15.67 9.80
C THR A 131 -5.16 -15.34 8.43
N ASP A 132 -5.89 -16.28 7.83
CA ASP A 132 -6.47 -16.08 6.51
C ASP A 132 -7.41 -14.86 6.46
N HIS A 133 -7.18 -13.94 5.53
CA HIS A 133 -8.07 -12.79 5.30
C HIS A 133 -9.28 -13.14 4.43
N THR A 134 -10.03 -14.18 4.83
CA THR A 134 -11.22 -14.68 4.13
C THR A 134 -12.51 -14.29 4.86
N PHE A 135 -13.63 -14.34 4.13
CA PHE A 135 -14.95 -14.08 4.70
C PHE A 135 -15.31 -15.08 5.81
N VAL A 136 -14.95 -16.35 5.64
CA VAL A 136 -15.21 -17.40 6.64
C VAL A 136 -14.38 -17.20 7.90
N GLN A 137 -13.12 -16.76 7.78
CA GLN A 137 -12.29 -16.44 8.93
C GLN A 137 -12.89 -15.29 9.74
N ARG A 138 -13.36 -14.23 9.08
CA ARG A 138 -14.07 -13.14 9.75
C ARG A 138 -15.31 -13.62 10.51
N LEU A 139 -16.08 -14.56 9.95
CA LEU A 139 -17.22 -15.12 10.65
C LEU A 139 -16.82 -15.94 11.88
N ILE A 140 -15.66 -16.61 11.85
CA ILE A 140 -15.10 -17.30 13.02
C ILE A 140 -14.71 -16.28 14.09
N ASP A 141 -14.00 -15.22 13.72
CA ASP A 141 -13.55 -14.18 14.65
C ASP A 141 -14.74 -13.47 15.33
N GLU A 142 -15.84 -13.29 14.59
CA GLU A 142 -17.12 -12.76 15.10
C GLU A 142 -17.94 -13.79 15.92
N GLY A 143 -17.49 -15.05 16.03
CA GLY A 143 -18.20 -16.13 16.71
C GLY A 143 -19.48 -16.61 16.00
N ARG A 144 -19.63 -16.31 14.70
CA ARG A 144 -20.79 -16.59 13.86
C ARG A 144 -20.66 -17.88 13.05
N LEU A 145 -19.45 -18.39 12.91
CA LEU A 145 -19.13 -19.67 12.27
C LEU A 145 -18.17 -20.44 13.16
N ARG A 146 -18.33 -21.76 13.26
CA ARG A 146 -17.38 -22.60 13.99
C ARG A 146 -16.28 -23.08 13.04
N PRO A 147 -15.03 -23.25 13.49
CA PRO A 147 -13.93 -23.69 12.63
C PRO A 147 -14.21 -24.98 11.87
N GLU A 148 -14.92 -25.93 12.48
CA GLU A 148 -15.28 -27.21 11.84
C GLU A 148 -16.24 -27.07 10.65
N ASP A 149 -16.96 -25.96 10.53
CA ASP A 149 -17.98 -25.77 9.49
C ASP A 149 -17.41 -25.08 8.22
N VAL A 150 -16.16 -24.59 8.28
CA VAL A 150 -15.51 -23.80 7.21
C VAL A 150 -15.39 -24.56 5.89
N GLU A 151 -14.95 -25.81 5.92
CA GLU A 151 -14.68 -26.61 4.71
C GLU A 151 -15.93 -26.74 3.82
N SER A 152 -17.11 -26.82 4.45
CA SER A 152 -18.40 -26.96 3.76
C SER A 152 -19.02 -25.63 3.32
N HIS A 153 -18.44 -24.49 3.71
CA HIS A 153 -19.05 -23.19 3.51
C HIS A 153 -18.99 -22.76 2.02
N PRO A 154 -20.10 -22.29 1.42
CA PRO A 154 -20.16 -21.91 0.00
C PRO A 154 -19.20 -20.78 -0.38
N HIS A 155 -18.90 -19.89 0.57
CA HIS A 155 -18.06 -18.71 0.38
C HIS A 155 -16.70 -18.82 1.08
N ARG A 156 -16.16 -20.04 1.24
CA ARG A 156 -14.88 -20.24 1.95
C ARG A 156 -13.68 -19.60 1.24
N ASN A 157 -13.71 -19.52 -0.09
CA ASN A 157 -12.65 -18.89 -0.90
C ASN A 157 -12.92 -17.39 -1.17
N VAL A 158 -13.86 -16.75 -0.47
CA VAL A 158 -14.12 -15.31 -0.67
C VAL A 158 -13.09 -14.52 0.14
N LEU A 159 -12.11 -13.97 -0.56
CA LEU A 159 -11.08 -13.10 0.01
C LEU A 159 -11.63 -11.72 0.37
N MET A 160 -11.17 -11.19 1.49
CA MET A 160 -11.57 -9.90 2.04
C MET A 160 -10.48 -8.84 1.91
N ARG A 161 -9.20 -9.24 1.80
CA ARG A 161 -8.04 -8.34 1.71
C ARG A 161 -7.03 -8.93 0.73
N VAL A 162 -6.60 -8.14 -0.23
CA VAL A 162 -5.61 -8.49 -1.26
C VAL A 162 -4.83 -7.23 -1.65
N LEU A 163 -3.65 -7.37 -2.24
CA LEU A 163 -3.01 -6.27 -2.97
C LEU A 163 -3.66 -6.11 -4.34
N GLY A 164 -3.74 -4.88 -4.84
CA GLY A 164 -4.27 -4.57 -6.17
C GLY A 164 -5.00 -3.23 -6.21
N ASP A 165 -5.75 -3.00 -7.28
CA ASP A 165 -6.45 -1.73 -7.56
C ASP A 165 -7.78 -1.56 -6.77
N VAL A 166 -8.04 -2.41 -5.78
CA VAL A 166 -9.29 -2.37 -4.99
C VAL A 166 -9.15 -1.47 -3.76
N ASP A 167 -8.00 -1.52 -3.10
CA ASP A 167 -7.70 -0.73 -1.90
C ASP A 167 -6.33 -0.07 -2.05
N ALA A 168 -6.28 1.25 -1.91
CA ALA A 168 -5.05 2.03 -2.05
C ALA A 168 -4.09 1.84 -0.86
N SER A 169 -4.61 1.46 0.32
CA SER A 169 -3.82 1.25 1.53
C SER A 169 -4.35 0.04 2.27
N PRO A 170 -4.15 -1.17 1.72
CA PRO A 170 -4.59 -2.39 2.36
C PRO A 170 -3.83 -2.52 3.68
N GLU A 171 -4.56 -2.74 4.78
CA GLU A 171 -3.89 -2.98 6.04
C GLU A 171 -3.20 -4.36 6.01
N LEU A 172 -1.96 -4.41 6.46
CA LEU A 172 -1.12 -5.60 6.46
C LEU A 172 -1.05 -6.20 7.85
N GLU A 173 -1.01 -7.52 7.95
CA GLU A 173 -0.67 -8.22 9.19
C GLU A 173 0.85 -8.36 9.26
N SER A 174 1.48 -7.77 10.27
CA SER A 174 2.92 -7.85 10.49
C SER A 174 3.25 -8.38 11.87
N GLU A 175 4.19 -9.30 11.94
CA GLU A 175 4.63 -9.92 13.20
C GLU A 175 6.15 -10.05 13.23
N LEU A 176 6.74 -9.87 14.43
CA LEU A 176 8.17 -10.06 14.67
C LEU A 176 8.36 -11.27 15.58
N LEU A 177 9.16 -12.23 15.13
CA LEU A 177 9.30 -13.55 15.73
C LEU A 177 10.77 -13.87 15.99
N ASP A 178 11.05 -14.58 17.08
CA ASP A 178 12.41 -15.08 17.34
C ASP A 178 12.77 -16.19 16.35
N ALA A 179 13.94 -16.09 15.74
CA ALA A 179 14.49 -17.10 14.83
C ALA A 179 15.33 -18.12 15.60
N VAL A 180 15.10 -19.41 15.34
CA VAL A 180 15.84 -20.49 16.00
C VAL A 180 16.43 -21.43 14.96
N ALA A 181 17.75 -21.62 15.01
CA ALA A 181 18.44 -22.56 14.12
C ALA A 181 17.83 -23.98 14.18
N GLY A 182 17.66 -24.58 13.01
CA GLY A 182 17.03 -25.88 12.81
C GLY A 182 15.50 -25.85 12.69
N GLU A 183 14.84 -24.72 12.94
CA GLU A 183 13.40 -24.62 12.68
C GLU A 183 13.12 -24.50 11.17
N ARG A 184 11.97 -25.04 10.75
CA ARG A 184 11.53 -25.02 9.35
C ARG A 184 10.30 -24.16 9.18
N TRP A 185 10.21 -23.53 8.03
CA TRP A 185 9.08 -22.71 7.62
C TRP A 185 8.53 -23.18 6.27
N LEU A 186 7.23 -23.05 6.10
CA LEU A 186 6.55 -23.27 4.83
C LEU A 186 5.67 -22.07 4.53
N LEU A 187 5.92 -21.43 3.39
CA LEU A 187 4.97 -20.50 2.76
C LEU A 187 4.26 -21.22 1.64
N CYS A 188 2.94 -21.09 1.52
CA CYS A 188 2.19 -21.75 0.47
C CYS A 188 0.95 -20.98 0.00
N SER A 189 0.57 -21.13 -1.27
CA SER A 189 -0.72 -20.68 -1.80
C SER A 189 -1.88 -21.56 -1.31
N ASP A 190 -3.12 -21.14 -1.58
CA ASP A 190 -4.32 -21.83 -1.12
C ASP A 190 -4.48 -23.23 -1.77
N GLY A 191 -3.90 -23.46 -2.94
CA GLY A 191 -3.99 -24.73 -3.66
C GLY A 191 -3.36 -25.91 -2.93
N LEU A 192 -2.35 -25.67 -2.08
CA LEU A 192 -1.85 -26.68 -1.14
C LEU A 192 -2.95 -27.02 -0.12
N ASN A 193 -3.48 -25.98 0.54
CA ASN A 193 -4.44 -26.08 1.63
C ASN A 193 -5.80 -26.63 1.19
N ALA A 194 -6.13 -26.51 -0.10
CA ALA A 194 -7.36 -27.03 -0.68
C ALA A 194 -7.48 -28.56 -0.57
N VAL A 195 -6.34 -29.28 -0.52
CA VAL A 195 -6.31 -30.75 -0.49
C VAL A 195 -5.39 -31.36 0.58
N MET A 196 -4.60 -30.53 1.26
CA MET A 196 -3.66 -30.95 2.30
C MET A 196 -4.15 -30.55 3.68
N ARG A 197 -4.25 -31.54 4.58
CA ARG A 197 -4.55 -31.29 6.00
C ARG A 197 -3.26 -30.94 6.76
N PRO A 198 -3.34 -30.12 7.83
CA PRO A 198 -2.17 -29.70 8.62
C PRO A 198 -1.27 -30.85 9.10
N ASP A 199 -1.86 -31.98 9.52
CA ASP A 199 -1.11 -33.16 9.95
C ASP A 199 -0.28 -33.82 8.84
N THR A 200 -0.78 -33.77 7.60
CA THR A 200 0.01 -34.27 6.45
C THR A 200 1.17 -33.33 6.15
N ILE A 201 0.94 -32.02 6.20
CA ILE A 201 1.97 -31.00 5.98
C ILE A 201 3.07 -31.14 7.04
N GLN A 202 2.70 -31.24 8.32
CA GLN A 202 3.64 -31.46 9.41
C GLN A 202 4.50 -32.70 9.16
N HIS A 203 3.89 -33.83 8.82
CA HIS A 203 4.62 -35.08 8.59
C HIS A 203 5.68 -34.95 7.49
N ILE A 204 5.37 -34.25 6.41
CA ILE A 204 6.31 -34.03 5.29
C ILE A 204 7.42 -33.04 5.70
N LEU A 205 7.08 -31.96 6.40
CA LEU A 205 8.08 -30.98 6.87
C LEU A 205 9.03 -31.54 7.93
N SER A 206 8.58 -32.51 8.74
CA SER A 206 9.40 -33.19 9.74
C SER A 206 10.27 -34.31 9.15
N ALA A 207 10.20 -34.59 7.84
CA ALA A 207 11.00 -35.65 7.23
C ALA A 207 12.50 -35.33 7.26
N ASP A 208 13.31 -36.36 7.49
CA ASP A 208 14.77 -36.32 7.35
C ASP A 208 15.13 -36.44 5.86
N ALA A 209 14.87 -35.37 5.12
CA ALA A 209 15.05 -35.25 3.68
C ALA A 209 15.55 -33.84 3.33
N ASP A 210 16.11 -33.69 2.14
CA ASP A 210 16.54 -32.39 1.63
C ASP A 210 15.34 -31.48 1.38
N LEU A 211 15.51 -30.16 1.51
CA LEU A 211 14.41 -29.18 1.35
C LEU A 211 13.75 -29.27 -0.03
N ASP A 212 14.53 -29.57 -1.08
CA ASP A 212 14.01 -29.77 -2.44
C ASP A 212 13.11 -31.01 -2.53
N GLU A 213 13.45 -32.10 -1.84
CA GLU A 213 12.64 -33.32 -1.80
C GLU A 213 11.35 -33.08 -1.01
N ILE A 214 11.43 -32.31 0.09
CA ILE A 214 10.26 -31.88 0.88
C ILE A 214 9.32 -31.02 0.03
N ALA A 215 9.85 -29.99 -0.65
CA ALA A 215 9.07 -29.12 -1.52
C ALA A 215 8.42 -29.91 -2.67
N GLN A 216 9.16 -30.85 -3.28
CA GLN A 216 8.64 -31.72 -4.33
C GLN A 216 7.52 -32.64 -3.80
N ALA A 217 7.70 -33.26 -2.64
CA ALA A 217 6.72 -34.14 -2.04
C ALA A 217 5.40 -33.41 -1.70
N LEU A 218 5.47 -32.15 -1.27
CA LEU A 218 4.29 -31.31 -1.04
C LEU A 218 3.50 -31.08 -2.35
N VAL A 219 4.19 -30.73 -3.43
CA VAL A 219 3.56 -30.49 -4.74
C VAL A 219 3.01 -31.79 -5.34
N ASP A 220 3.81 -32.86 -5.36
CA ASP A 220 3.41 -34.15 -5.94
C ASP A 220 2.17 -34.70 -5.25
N LEU A 221 2.13 -34.68 -3.92
CA LEU A 221 0.97 -35.17 -3.17
C LEU A 221 -0.28 -34.29 -3.39
N THR A 222 -0.10 -32.98 -3.59
CA THR A 222 -1.19 -32.08 -3.97
C THR A 222 -1.76 -32.45 -5.33
N LEU A 223 -0.89 -32.70 -6.31
CA LEU A 223 -1.25 -33.12 -7.66
C LEU A 223 -1.93 -34.49 -7.69
N GLU A 224 -1.48 -35.44 -6.85
CA GLU A 224 -2.11 -36.76 -6.67
C GLU A 224 -3.51 -36.66 -6.07
N ARG A 225 -3.74 -35.68 -5.20
CA ARG A 225 -5.07 -35.38 -4.62
C ARG A 225 -5.94 -34.51 -5.53
N GLY A 226 -5.48 -34.24 -6.74
CA GLY A 226 -6.26 -33.64 -7.82
C GLY A 226 -6.00 -32.16 -8.09
N ALA A 227 -5.25 -31.45 -7.22
CA ALA A 227 -4.86 -30.03 -7.36
C ALA A 227 -5.88 -29.16 -8.13
N PRO A 228 -6.98 -28.74 -7.47
CA PRO A 228 -8.03 -27.93 -8.10
C PRO A 228 -7.57 -26.51 -8.47
N ASP A 229 -6.43 -26.08 -7.94
CA ASP A 229 -5.83 -24.77 -8.18
C ASP A 229 -4.33 -24.86 -8.48
N ASN A 230 -3.73 -23.70 -8.79
CA ASN A 230 -2.27 -23.52 -8.76
C ASN A 230 -1.74 -23.87 -7.37
N VAL A 231 -0.54 -24.44 -7.30
CA VAL A 231 0.10 -24.74 -6.02
C VAL A 231 1.53 -24.24 -6.03
N THR A 232 1.84 -23.39 -5.06
CA THR A 232 3.18 -22.85 -4.86
C THR A 232 3.59 -23.04 -3.42
N VAL A 233 4.81 -23.53 -3.21
CA VAL A 233 5.40 -23.76 -1.90
C VAL A 233 6.83 -23.21 -1.86
N VAL A 234 7.16 -22.55 -0.74
CA VAL A 234 8.53 -22.15 -0.38
C VAL A 234 8.83 -22.76 0.98
N VAL A 235 9.84 -23.62 1.02
CA VAL A 235 10.28 -24.32 2.23
C VAL A 235 11.60 -23.71 2.67
N LEU A 236 11.70 -23.30 3.93
CA LEU A 236 12.89 -22.67 4.49
C LEU A 236 13.35 -23.46 5.72
N GLU A 237 14.66 -23.48 5.94
CA GLU A 237 15.28 -23.95 7.18
C GLU A 237 16.21 -22.86 7.71
N VAL A 238 16.03 -22.49 8.98
CA VAL A 238 16.87 -21.49 9.64
C VAL A 238 18.20 -22.13 10.00
N VAL A 239 19.29 -21.55 9.52
CA VAL A 239 20.66 -22.03 9.76
C VAL A 239 21.56 -20.89 10.23
N ASP A 240 22.73 -21.23 10.78
CA ASP A 240 23.78 -20.23 10.99
C ASP A 240 24.32 -19.76 9.63
N ALA A 241 24.43 -18.44 9.43
CA ALA A 241 24.93 -17.88 8.19
C ALA A 241 26.37 -18.36 7.87
N ALA A 242 27.16 -18.75 8.89
CA ALA A 242 28.47 -19.33 8.68
C ALA A 242 28.43 -20.69 7.94
N ASP A 243 27.35 -21.45 8.11
CA ASP A 243 27.17 -22.79 7.51
C ASP A 243 26.83 -22.72 6.00
N LEU A 244 26.39 -21.56 5.52
CA LEU A 244 26.10 -21.32 4.10
C LEU A 244 27.38 -21.23 3.24
N ASN A 245 28.51 -20.80 3.82
CA ASN A 245 29.77 -20.60 3.08
C ASN A 245 30.43 -21.90 2.60
N GLY A 246 29.92 -23.07 3.02
CA GLY A 246 30.45 -24.40 2.66
C GLY A 246 29.57 -25.20 1.70
N LEU A 247 28.40 -24.69 1.31
CA LEU A 247 27.44 -25.39 0.46
C LEU A 247 27.42 -24.77 -0.94
N ASP A 248 28.12 -25.40 -1.88
CA ASP A 248 27.89 -25.22 -3.32
C ASP A 248 26.50 -25.79 -3.65
N SER A 249 25.42 -25.04 -3.38
CA SER A 249 24.11 -25.35 -3.96
C SER A 249 24.08 -24.78 -5.39
N PRO A 250 23.86 -25.59 -6.44
CA PRO A 250 23.96 -25.17 -7.83
C PRO A 250 22.79 -24.26 -8.28
N VAL A 251 21.98 -23.78 -7.35
CA VAL A 251 20.78 -23.00 -7.63
C VAL A 251 21.15 -21.55 -7.92
N ARG A 252 21.79 -21.32 -9.06
CA ARG A 252 21.80 -20.00 -9.72
C ARG A 252 20.62 -19.94 -10.68
N GLY A 253 19.64 -19.10 -10.38
CA GLY A 253 18.55 -18.78 -11.31
C GLY A 253 17.75 -19.99 -11.76
N ALA A 254 17.46 -20.94 -10.85
CA ALA A 254 16.62 -22.09 -11.16
C ALA A 254 15.25 -21.59 -11.61
N LEU A 255 15.00 -21.78 -12.90
CA LEU A 255 13.82 -21.39 -13.63
C LEU A 255 13.20 -22.72 -14.10
N PRO A 256 12.05 -23.16 -13.54
CA PRO A 256 11.47 -24.45 -13.91
C PRO A 256 11.15 -24.55 -15.41
N ASP A 257 11.09 -25.80 -15.90
CA ASP A 257 11.04 -26.21 -17.31
C ASP A 257 9.97 -25.44 -18.13
N PRO A 258 10.29 -24.94 -19.35
CA PRO A 258 9.44 -23.98 -20.09
C PRO A 258 8.13 -24.56 -20.65
N GLN A 259 7.81 -25.84 -20.44
CA GLN A 259 6.64 -26.49 -21.06
C GLN A 259 5.31 -26.26 -20.31
N SER A 260 5.31 -25.67 -19.11
CA SER A 260 4.10 -25.44 -18.30
C SER A 260 3.55 -23.99 -18.34
N ASN A 261 4.17 -23.10 -19.13
CA ASN A 261 4.22 -21.67 -18.81
C ASN A 261 3.51 -20.76 -19.82
N LEU A 262 2.20 -20.93 -20.02
CA LEU A 262 1.42 -19.95 -20.82
C LEU A 262 0.99 -18.77 -19.94
N THR A 263 1.42 -17.55 -20.27
CA THR A 263 0.88 -16.32 -19.66
C THR A 263 -0.45 -15.92 -20.29
N SER A 264 -1.22 -15.03 -19.64
CA SER A 264 -2.50 -14.54 -20.19
C SER A 264 -2.38 -13.95 -21.61
N ASP A 265 -1.22 -13.42 -21.97
CA ASP A 265 -0.97 -12.82 -23.29
C ASP A 265 -0.78 -13.87 -24.38
N GLU A 266 -0.13 -15.01 -24.09
CA GLU A 266 0.08 -16.09 -25.07
C GLU A 266 -1.22 -16.82 -25.42
N MET A 267 -2.13 -16.91 -24.46
CA MET A 267 -3.42 -17.54 -24.67
C MET A 267 -4.31 -16.71 -25.60
N SER A 268 -4.18 -15.38 -25.61
CA SER A 268 -4.89 -14.50 -26.55
C SER A 268 -4.49 -14.71 -28.02
N ASP A 269 -3.25 -15.17 -28.26
CA ASP A 269 -2.71 -15.45 -29.59
C ASP A 269 -2.89 -16.92 -30.00
N ALA A 270 -2.80 -17.86 -29.05
CA ALA A 270 -3.01 -19.29 -29.32
C ALA A 270 -4.47 -19.62 -29.66
N ASP A 271 -5.43 -19.00 -28.96
CA ASP A 271 -6.88 -19.23 -29.16
C ASP A 271 -7.41 -18.58 -30.47
N ARG A 272 -6.64 -17.63 -31.04
CA ARG A 272 -6.83 -17.15 -32.42
C ARG A 272 -6.37 -18.14 -33.48
N SER A 273 -5.49 -19.09 -33.15
CA SER A 273 -4.92 -20.05 -34.12
C SER A 273 -5.74 -21.34 -34.28
N THR A 274 -6.60 -21.66 -33.30
CA THR A 274 -7.32 -22.94 -33.21
C THR A 274 -8.79 -22.86 -33.66
N SER A 275 -9.33 -21.68 -33.94
CA SER A 275 -10.71 -21.48 -34.38
C SER A 275 -10.81 -20.89 -35.79
N ALA A 276 -10.56 -21.72 -36.81
CA ALA A 276 -10.86 -21.36 -38.20
C ALA A 276 -12.24 -21.89 -38.63
N PRO A 277 -13.23 -21.02 -38.91
CA PRO A 277 -14.25 -21.31 -39.89
C PRO A 277 -13.85 -20.74 -41.26
N ARG A 278 -14.18 -21.53 -42.29
CA ARG A 278 -13.95 -21.25 -43.71
C ARG A 278 -14.80 -20.08 -44.24
N SER A 279 -14.17 -19.27 -45.09
CA SER A 279 -14.72 -18.45 -46.20
C SER A 279 -15.91 -17.53 -45.92
N ASP A 280 -15.67 -16.21 -45.95
CA ASP A 280 -15.98 -15.42 -47.16
C ASP A 280 -15.26 -14.05 -47.12
N THR A 281 -14.63 -13.70 -48.24
CA THR A 281 -13.89 -12.45 -48.43
C THR A 281 -14.81 -11.33 -48.90
N SER A 282 -14.96 -10.27 -48.11
CA SER A 282 -15.07 -8.90 -48.65
C SER A 282 -14.88 -7.84 -47.56
N GLY A 283 -13.67 -7.26 -47.54
CA GLY A 283 -13.41 -5.85 -47.21
C GLY A 283 -13.54 -5.41 -45.76
N MET A 284 -12.41 -5.29 -45.05
CA MET A 284 -12.16 -4.20 -44.09
C MET A 284 -10.64 -4.05 -43.86
N PRO A 285 -10.02 -2.89 -44.18
CA PRO A 285 -8.59 -2.64 -43.99
C PRO A 285 -8.35 -2.06 -42.59
N TRP A 286 -8.33 -2.91 -41.57
CA TRP A 286 -7.76 -2.57 -40.26
C TRP A 286 -7.26 -3.84 -39.55
N ALA A 287 -6.38 -4.61 -40.18
CA ALA A 287 -5.55 -5.56 -39.44
C ALA A 287 -4.55 -4.73 -38.62
N ASN A 288 -4.72 -4.73 -37.29
CA ASN A 288 -4.10 -3.77 -36.38
C ASN A 288 -2.62 -4.11 -36.12
N PRO A 289 -1.64 -3.21 -36.42
CA PRO A 289 -0.21 -3.40 -36.14
C PRO A 289 0.20 -3.22 -34.66
N VAL A 290 -0.77 -3.07 -33.75
CA VAL A 290 -0.58 -2.44 -32.43
C VAL A 290 -0.10 -3.40 -31.33
N GLN A 291 -0.17 -4.73 -31.53
CA GLN A 291 0.34 -5.69 -30.53
C GLN A 291 1.87 -5.79 -30.48
N ARG A 292 2.59 -5.23 -31.46
CA ARG A 292 4.03 -4.99 -31.32
C ARG A 292 4.34 -3.86 -30.34
N ALA A 293 3.44 -2.88 -30.19
CA ALA A 293 3.72 -1.66 -29.43
C ALA A 293 3.75 -1.87 -27.91
N ILE A 294 3.04 -2.86 -27.36
CA ILE A 294 3.07 -3.17 -25.92
C ILE A 294 4.44 -3.77 -25.50
N ALA A 295 5.17 -4.36 -26.45
CA ALA A 295 6.54 -4.84 -26.24
C ALA A 295 7.62 -3.82 -26.65
N ASP A 296 7.25 -2.68 -27.25
CA ASP A 296 8.18 -1.75 -27.92
C ASP A 296 8.26 -0.38 -27.23
N ASP A 297 7.37 -0.07 -26.27
CA ASP A 297 7.30 1.26 -25.64
C ASP A 297 8.30 1.48 -24.48
N GLY A 298 9.42 0.74 -24.47
CA GLY A 298 10.50 0.93 -23.49
C GLY A 298 11.92 0.60 -23.97
N ASP A 299 12.11 0.09 -25.19
CA ASP A 299 13.43 -0.29 -25.70
C ASP A 299 14.10 0.93 -26.37
N THR A 300 14.95 1.63 -25.60
CA THR A 300 15.98 2.46 -26.24
C THR A 300 16.95 1.57 -27.02
N PRO A 301 17.38 1.90 -28.25
CA PRO A 301 18.19 1.00 -29.09
C PRO A 301 19.58 0.63 -28.54
N ASP A 302 20.02 1.22 -27.43
CA ASP A 302 21.40 1.16 -26.93
C ASP A 302 21.52 0.73 -25.44
N GLY A 303 20.50 0.12 -24.82
CA GLY A 303 20.52 -0.35 -23.42
C GLY A 303 20.01 -1.78 -23.19
N PRO A 304 20.42 -2.49 -22.12
CA PRO A 304 19.89 -3.81 -21.81
C PRO A 304 18.41 -3.72 -21.39
N SER A 305 17.56 -4.62 -21.91
CA SER A 305 16.13 -4.72 -21.53
C SER A 305 15.94 -4.81 -20.01
N SER A 306 14.80 -4.32 -19.49
CA SER A 306 14.46 -4.37 -18.05
C SER A 306 14.60 -5.77 -17.44
N ALA A 307 14.23 -6.81 -18.19
CA ALA A 307 14.42 -8.21 -17.81
C ALA A 307 15.88 -8.65 -17.75
N ALA A 308 16.74 -8.15 -18.65
CA ALA A 308 18.17 -8.45 -18.60
C ALA A 308 18.85 -7.82 -17.39
N ALA A 309 18.48 -6.58 -17.02
CA ALA A 309 18.98 -5.93 -15.82
C ALA A 309 18.48 -6.58 -14.52
N LEU A 310 17.23 -7.06 -14.50
CA LEU A 310 16.71 -7.85 -13.38
C LEU A 310 17.49 -9.16 -13.23
N ARG A 311 17.73 -9.89 -14.32
CA ARG A 311 18.52 -11.13 -14.31
C ARG A 311 19.94 -10.89 -13.81
N GLU A 312 20.61 -9.83 -14.30
CA GLU A 312 21.95 -9.46 -13.83
C GLU A 312 21.96 -9.13 -12.32
N GLY A 313 20.92 -8.47 -11.81
CA GLY A 313 20.78 -8.20 -10.38
C GLY A 313 20.44 -9.43 -9.53
N LEU A 314 19.66 -10.37 -10.07
CA LEU A 314 19.32 -11.65 -9.45
C LEU A 314 20.53 -12.61 -9.44
N ASP A 315 21.40 -12.54 -10.44
CA ASP A 315 22.62 -13.37 -10.54
C ASP A 315 23.66 -13.09 -9.43
N LEU A 316 23.47 -12.03 -8.64
CA LEU A 316 24.39 -11.63 -7.58
C LEU A 316 24.23 -12.43 -6.28
N HIS A 317 23.07 -13.07 -6.06
CA HIS A 317 22.75 -13.78 -4.82
C HIS A 317 22.07 -15.12 -5.13
N PRO A 318 22.38 -16.22 -4.41
CA PRO A 318 21.65 -17.48 -4.57
C PRO A 318 20.17 -17.27 -4.25
N HIS A 319 19.30 -17.65 -5.18
CA HIS A 319 17.85 -17.52 -5.03
C HIS A 319 17.12 -18.53 -5.93
N ILE A 320 15.84 -18.77 -5.61
CA ILE A 320 14.89 -19.47 -6.46
C ILE A 320 13.72 -18.55 -6.77
N LEU A 321 13.32 -18.49 -8.03
CA LEU A 321 12.09 -17.84 -8.48
C LEU A 321 11.21 -18.88 -9.16
N VAL A 322 9.92 -18.95 -8.80
CA VAL A 322 8.95 -19.93 -9.33
C VAL A 322 7.64 -19.27 -9.76
N GLY A 323 6.83 -20.01 -10.51
CA GLY A 323 5.50 -19.56 -10.95
C GLY A 323 5.52 -18.52 -12.06
N ALA A 324 4.54 -17.62 -12.08
CA ALA A 324 4.40 -16.57 -13.07
C ALA A 324 5.61 -15.62 -13.10
N ALA A 325 6.20 -15.29 -11.95
CA ALA A 325 7.41 -14.46 -11.89
C ALA A 325 8.61 -15.08 -12.62
N ALA A 326 8.79 -16.40 -12.51
CA ALA A 326 9.81 -17.13 -13.24
C ALA A 326 9.54 -17.09 -14.76
N ASN A 327 8.29 -17.26 -15.15
CA ASN A 327 7.88 -17.20 -16.55
C ASN A 327 8.08 -15.79 -17.16
N ALA A 328 7.63 -14.74 -16.46
CA ALA A 328 7.83 -13.35 -16.87
C ALA A 328 9.32 -13.02 -17.05
N THR A 329 10.16 -13.49 -16.12
CA THR A 329 11.61 -13.32 -16.19
C THR A 329 12.22 -14.10 -17.35
N GLN A 330 11.75 -15.30 -17.69
CA GLN A 330 12.24 -16.09 -18.84
C GLN A 330 11.86 -15.46 -20.18
N THR A 331 10.59 -15.11 -20.34
CA THR A 331 10.01 -14.61 -21.59
C THR A 331 10.36 -13.15 -21.88
N GLY A 332 10.94 -12.45 -20.89
CA GLY A 332 11.23 -11.01 -20.98
C GLY A 332 9.97 -10.15 -20.87
N ARG A 333 8.83 -10.74 -20.53
CA ARG A 333 7.54 -10.06 -20.37
C ARG A 333 7.33 -9.70 -18.91
N ILE A 334 8.22 -8.88 -18.38
CA ILE A 334 8.02 -8.32 -17.04
C ILE A 334 7.03 -7.16 -17.21
N PRO A 335 5.84 -7.21 -16.59
CA PRO A 335 4.95 -6.07 -16.52
C PRO A 335 5.58 -5.07 -15.54
N THR A 336 6.55 -4.29 -16.03
CA THR A 336 7.23 -3.29 -15.21
C THR A 336 6.35 -2.06 -15.12
N VAL A 337 5.80 -1.80 -13.94
CA VAL A 337 5.47 -0.42 -13.59
C VAL A 337 6.68 0.23 -12.97
N SER A 338 7.12 1.26 -13.67
CA SER A 338 8.10 2.25 -13.26
C SER A 338 9.57 1.88 -13.46
N ASP A 339 10.22 2.77 -14.19
CA ASP A 339 11.65 3.08 -14.07
C ASP A 339 12.09 3.31 -12.61
N SER A 340 11.19 3.43 -11.62
CA SER A 340 11.50 3.77 -10.23
C SER A 340 11.98 2.58 -9.40
N ALA A 341 11.44 1.37 -9.60
CA ALA A 341 11.93 0.15 -8.93
C ALA A 341 13.29 -0.24 -9.51
N MET A 342 13.42 -0.15 -10.83
CA MET A 342 14.70 -0.34 -11.53
C MET A 342 15.72 0.76 -11.23
N ALA A 343 15.33 2.03 -11.13
CA ALA A 343 16.24 3.11 -10.73
C ALA A 343 16.66 2.98 -9.27
N ARG A 344 15.76 2.58 -8.36
CA ARG A 344 16.11 2.26 -6.96
C ARG A 344 17.05 1.06 -6.90
N ARG A 345 16.78 -0.03 -7.64
CA ARG A 345 17.64 -1.21 -7.72
C ARG A 345 19.00 -0.91 -8.36
N ALA A 346 19.04 -0.17 -9.47
CA ALA A 346 20.27 0.30 -10.10
C ALA A 346 21.04 1.27 -9.19
N THR A 347 20.34 2.08 -8.38
CA THR A 347 20.96 2.93 -7.36
C THR A 347 21.56 2.09 -6.25
N LEU A 348 20.83 1.12 -5.70
CA LEU A 348 21.29 0.20 -4.66
C LEU A 348 22.47 -0.67 -5.12
N LEU A 349 22.43 -1.16 -6.36
CA LEU A 349 23.52 -1.90 -6.97
C LEU A 349 24.73 -1.01 -7.24
N ARG A 350 24.53 0.23 -7.71
CA ARG A 350 25.62 1.21 -7.85
C ARG A 350 26.22 1.59 -6.51
N THR A 351 25.42 1.77 -5.46
CA THR A 351 25.93 2.07 -4.13
C THR A 351 26.66 0.87 -3.55
N LYS A 352 26.13 -0.35 -3.65
CA LYS A 352 26.78 -1.59 -3.15
C LYS A 352 28.05 -1.95 -3.93
N ALA A 353 28.05 -1.77 -5.26
CA ALA A 353 29.26 -1.92 -6.07
C ALA A 353 30.27 -0.82 -5.76
N ALA A 354 29.82 0.42 -5.52
CA ALA A 354 30.69 1.50 -5.05
C ALA A 354 31.21 1.24 -3.62
N GLU A 355 30.43 0.56 -2.77
CA GLU A 355 30.80 0.13 -1.42
C GLU A 355 31.83 -0.99 -1.46
N GLN A 356 31.66 -2.01 -2.31
CA GLN A 356 32.66 -3.05 -2.56
C GLN A 356 33.96 -2.51 -3.19
N LEU A 357 33.87 -1.53 -4.11
CA LEU A 357 35.03 -0.83 -4.63
C LEU A 357 35.68 0.08 -3.58
N ALA A 358 34.88 0.65 -2.67
CA ALA A 358 35.37 1.45 -1.55
C ALA A 358 36.09 0.57 -0.51
N ASP A 359 35.59 -0.62 -0.22
CA ASP A 359 36.17 -1.61 0.72
C ASP A 359 37.54 -2.11 0.24
N ILE A 360 37.70 -2.33 -1.07
CA ILE A 360 38.99 -2.67 -1.69
C ILE A 360 39.96 -1.48 -1.63
N SER A 361 39.45 -0.24 -1.68
CA SER A 361 40.24 0.98 -1.53
C SER A 361 40.55 1.35 -0.07
N GLU A 362 39.75 0.85 0.88
CA GLU A 362 39.89 1.12 2.32
C GLU A 362 41.08 0.41 2.95
N VAL A 363 41.49 -0.75 2.43
CA VAL A 363 42.72 -1.44 2.86
C VAL A 363 43.97 -0.61 2.55
N ASP A 364 43.97 0.17 1.46
CA ASP A 364 45.06 1.10 1.10
C ASP A 364 44.96 2.46 1.83
N LEU A 365 43.76 2.87 2.27
CA LEU A 365 43.50 4.14 2.96
C LEU A 365 43.49 4.03 4.49
N ALA A 366 43.50 2.83 5.06
CA ALA A 366 43.70 2.54 6.48
C ALA A 366 45.07 3.01 7.03
N LEU A 367 45.92 3.62 6.18
CA LEU A 367 47.15 4.33 6.55
C LEU A 367 46.96 5.86 6.77
N ALA A 368 45.74 6.41 6.71
CA ALA A 368 45.50 7.84 6.93
C ALA A 368 44.38 8.12 7.96
N ASP A 369 44.83 8.35 9.19
CA ASP A 369 44.07 8.64 10.40
C ASP A 369 43.02 9.80 10.29
N GLY A 370 41.81 9.55 10.81
CA GLY A 370 40.91 10.57 11.37
C GLY A 370 39.65 10.97 10.59
N ARG A 371 38.51 10.26 10.74
CA ARG A 371 37.21 10.75 10.20
C ARG A 371 35.89 10.47 10.96
N GLN A 372 35.89 10.12 12.24
CA GLN A 372 34.64 9.87 13.00
C GLN A 372 33.89 11.12 13.54
N ARG A 373 34.36 12.37 13.34
CA ARG A 373 33.72 13.56 13.93
C ARG A 373 32.83 14.41 13.00
N ARG A 374 32.81 14.19 11.69
CA ARG A 374 32.15 15.11 10.74
C ARG A 374 30.68 14.79 10.41
N THR A 375 30.24 13.54 10.48
CA THR A 375 28.88 13.12 10.03
C THR A 375 27.77 13.55 10.99
N ARG A 376 28.02 13.58 12.31
CA ARG A 376 27.01 14.01 13.29
C ARG A 376 26.60 15.48 13.17
N TRP A 377 27.49 16.36 12.69
CA TRP A 377 27.19 17.80 12.55
C TRP A 377 26.39 18.13 11.29
N ILE A 378 26.45 17.28 10.27
CA ILE A 378 25.70 17.47 9.02
C ILE A 378 24.24 17.05 9.24
N VAL A 379 24.02 15.90 9.88
CA VAL A 379 22.67 15.39 10.18
C VAL A 379 21.92 16.34 11.13
N THR A 380 22.58 16.85 12.18
CA THR A 380 21.95 17.85 13.07
C THR A 380 21.65 19.16 12.36
N GLY A 381 22.48 19.57 11.40
CA GLY A 381 22.22 20.75 10.57
C GLY A 381 20.97 20.61 9.70
N ILE A 382 20.76 19.44 9.10
CA ILE A 382 19.58 19.15 8.24
C ILE A 382 18.30 19.13 9.08
N VAL A 383 18.31 18.48 10.25
CA VAL A 383 17.15 18.42 11.14
C VAL A 383 16.76 19.82 11.64
N ALA A 384 17.75 20.63 12.04
CA ALA A 384 17.49 22.00 12.48
C ALA A 384 16.89 22.88 11.36
N LEU A 385 17.32 22.67 10.11
CA LEU A 385 16.78 23.38 8.95
C LEU A 385 15.32 22.99 8.67
N LEU A 386 14.97 21.71 8.74
CA LEU A 386 13.61 21.23 8.53
C LEU A 386 12.63 21.80 9.58
N VAL A 387 13.05 21.83 10.84
CA VAL A 387 12.26 22.44 11.92
C VAL A 387 12.07 23.94 11.68
N ALA A 388 13.11 24.66 11.26
CA ALA A 388 12.99 26.08 10.94
C ALA A 388 12.01 26.35 9.78
N VAL A 389 12.05 25.52 8.72
CA VAL A 389 11.12 25.63 7.59
C VAL A 389 9.68 25.37 8.04
N ALA A 390 9.43 24.35 8.86
CA ALA A 390 8.09 24.05 9.38
C ALA A 390 7.52 25.21 10.21
N VAL A 391 8.36 25.86 11.04
CA VAL A 391 7.96 27.04 11.81
C VAL A 391 7.60 28.23 10.89
N VAL A 392 8.38 28.45 9.84
CA VAL A 392 8.10 29.52 8.86
C VAL A 392 6.80 29.26 8.11
N VAL A 393 6.56 28.03 7.64
CA VAL A 393 5.32 27.63 6.96
C VAL A 393 4.12 27.76 7.89
N GLY A 394 4.24 27.36 9.16
CA GLY A 394 3.21 27.56 10.17
C GLY A 394 2.89 29.03 10.41
N ALA A 395 3.92 29.88 10.53
CA ALA A 395 3.75 31.33 10.70
C ALA A 395 3.09 32.00 9.48
N MET A 396 3.46 31.60 8.26
CA MET A 396 2.83 32.09 7.03
C MET A 396 1.35 31.70 6.95
N SER A 397 1.04 30.45 7.29
CA SER A 397 -0.34 29.95 7.27
C SER A 397 -1.23 30.66 8.30
N ALA A 398 -0.70 30.90 9.51
CA ALA A 398 -1.39 31.67 10.54
C ALA A 398 -1.61 33.13 10.12
N SER A 399 -0.61 33.76 9.50
CA SER A 399 -0.74 35.14 9.00
C SER A 399 -1.78 35.26 7.89
N ALA A 400 -1.86 34.27 6.99
CA ALA A 400 -2.87 34.24 5.93
C ALA A 400 -4.29 34.07 6.49
N TRP A 401 -4.46 33.24 7.53
CA TRP A 401 -5.75 33.06 8.19
C TRP A 401 -6.24 34.32 8.90
N ILE A 402 -5.37 35.04 9.63
CA ILE A 402 -5.74 36.27 10.34
C ILE A 402 -6.17 37.38 9.36
N GLN A 403 -5.50 37.50 8.22
CA GLN A 403 -5.82 38.51 7.19
C GLN A 403 -7.14 38.25 6.44
N SER A 404 -7.70 37.04 6.55
CA SER A 404 -8.98 36.68 5.91
C SER A 404 -10.22 37.16 6.67
N ARG A 405 -10.06 37.71 7.88
CA ARG A 405 -11.18 38.09 8.75
C ARG A 405 -11.38 39.61 8.79
N TYR A 406 -12.62 40.04 8.94
CA TYR A 406 -12.97 41.44 9.13
C TYR A 406 -13.85 41.62 10.37
N TYR A 407 -13.88 42.81 10.95
CA TYR A 407 -14.86 43.17 11.96
C TYR A 407 -15.14 44.67 11.95
N VAL A 408 -16.31 45.07 12.46
CA VAL A 408 -16.71 46.46 12.64
C VAL A 408 -16.60 46.82 14.12
N GLY A 409 -15.96 47.94 14.45
CA GLY A 409 -15.75 48.38 15.83
C GLY A 409 -15.65 49.90 15.95
N GLU A 410 -15.38 50.40 17.15
CA GLU A 410 -15.15 51.83 17.39
C GLU A 410 -13.67 52.21 17.17
N SER A 411 -13.44 53.31 16.44
CA SER A 411 -12.16 54.01 16.38
C SER A 411 -12.36 55.51 16.56
N GLU A 412 -11.70 56.10 17.56
CA GLU A 412 -11.75 57.55 17.83
C GLU A 412 -13.18 58.14 17.87
N GLY A 413 -14.13 57.39 18.44
CA GLY A 413 -15.54 57.80 18.55
C GLY A 413 -16.38 57.58 17.28
N ARG A 414 -15.84 56.95 16.24
CA ARG A 414 -16.52 56.65 14.97
C ARG A 414 -16.56 55.16 14.66
N VAL A 415 -17.53 54.74 13.86
CA VAL A 415 -17.61 53.33 13.41
C VAL A 415 -16.54 53.08 12.33
N ALA A 416 -15.71 52.07 12.53
CA ALA A 416 -14.61 51.70 11.63
C ALA A 416 -14.61 50.20 11.30
N ILE A 417 -14.14 49.87 10.11
CA ILE A 417 -13.92 48.50 9.62
C ILE A 417 -12.45 48.16 9.82
N TYR A 418 -12.21 47.00 10.44
CA TYR A 418 -10.89 46.46 10.69
C TYR A 418 -10.69 45.18 9.87
N ASN A 419 -9.50 45.01 9.29
CA ASN A 419 -9.01 43.75 8.74
C ASN A 419 -8.15 43.05 9.80
N GLY A 420 -8.51 41.84 10.20
CA GLY A 420 -7.86 41.05 11.24
C GLY A 420 -8.81 40.55 12.32
N VAL A 421 -8.26 40.10 13.44
CA VAL A 421 -9.01 39.63 14.61
C VAL A 421 -9.02 40.70 15.71
N SER A 422 -10.13 40.85 16.44
CA SER A 422 -10.29 41.89 17.48
C SER A 422 -9.48 41.62 18.77
N GLN A 423 -8.84 40.46 18.89
CA GLN A 423 -8.01 40.09 20.03
C GLN A 423 -6.58 40.60 19.86
N SER A 424 -6.01 41.18 20.93
CA SER A 424 -4.60 41.58 20.98
C SER A 424 -3.74 40.53 21.66
N LEU A 425 -2.52 40.32 21.14
CA LEU A 425 -1.50 39.50 21.77
C LEU A 425 -0.44 40.41 22.39
N GLY A 426 -0.63 40.75 23.66
CA GLY A 426 0.26 41.68 24.37
C GLY A 426 0.28 43.08 23.71
N PRO A 427 1.45 43.65 23.37
CA PRO A 427 1.53 44.97 22.75
C PRO A 427 1.22 44.99 21.24
N ILE A 428 0.95 43.83 20.62
CA ILE A 428 0.76 43.72 19.18
C ILE A 428 -0.75 43.71 18.86
N GLN A 429 -1.18 44.67 18.06
CA GLN A 429 -2.51 44.67 17.46
C GLN A 429 -2.51 43.75 16.23
N LEU A 430 -3.41 42.77 16.21
CA LEU A 430 -3.57 41.80 15.13
C LEU A 430 -4.61 42.25 14.08
N SER A 431 -5.00 43.52 14.16
CA SER A 431 -5.92 44.15 13.23
C SER A 431 -5.40 45.51 12.76
N ARG A 432 -5.80 45.88 11.55
CA ARG A 432 -5.52 47.18 10.94
C ARG A 432 -6.84 47.83 10.52
N ILE A 433 -6.95 49.13 10.68
CA ILE A 433 -8.09 49.90 10.16
C ILE A 433 -8.02 49.86 8.63
N GLU A 434 -9.07 49.34 8.03
CA GLU A 434 -9.24 49.28 6.57
C GLU A 434 -10.01 50.52 6.10
N ASP A 435 -11.08 50.89 6.82
CA ASP A 435 -11.92 52.03 6.47
C ASP A 435 -12.59 52.64 7.73
N THR A 436 -12.83 53.95 7.73
CA THR A 436 -13.50 54.66 8.82
C THR A 436 -14.70 55.39 8.28
N SER A 437 -15.87 55.14 8.85
CA SER A 437 -17.10 55.81 8.44
C SER A 437 -17.26 57.19 9.09
N ASP A 438 -18.12 58.01 8.51
CA ASP A 438 -18.50 59.32 9.06
C ASP A 438 -19.54 59.23 10.20
N ILE A 439 -19.90 58.02 10.64
CA ILE A 439 -20.93 57.81 11.68
C ILE A 439 -20.28 57.92 13.06
N GLU A 440 -20.74 58.86 13.89
CA GLU A 440 -20.32 58.92 15.28
C GLU A 440 -21.03 57.84 16.11
N VAL A 441 -20.26 57.12 16.94
CA VAL A 441 -20.78 56.04 17.80
C VAL A 441 -21.76 56.58 18.85
N SER A 442 -21.66 57.87 19.17
CA SER A 442 -22.59 58.62 20.02
C SER A 442 -23.99 58.77 19.40
N GLU A 443 -24.11 58.77 18.08
CA GLU A 443 -25.38 58.95 17.34
C GLU A 443 -26.15 57.65 17.14
N LEU A 444 -25.54 56.50 17.48
CA LEU A 444 -26.19 55.19 17.40
C LEU A 444 -27.16 54.94 18.58
N ASP A 445 -28.19 54.12 18.39
CA ASP A 445 -28.99 53.63 19.52
C ASP A 445 -28.11 52.86 20.53
N SER A 446 -28.54 52.83 21.79
CA SER A 446 -27.90 52.11 22.89
C SER A 446 -27.55 50.65 22.57
N TYR A 447 -28.40 49.93 21.83
CA TYR A 447 -28.13 48.55 21.45
C TYR A 447 -27.05 48.47 20.35
N ALA A 448 -27.16 49.30 19.31
CA ALA A 448 -26.21 49.37 18.21
C ALA A 448 -24.82 49.84 18.68
N ARG A 449 -24.78 50.83 19.57
CA ARG A 449 -23.57 51.31 20.23
C ARG A 449 -22.85 50.19 20.97
N SER A 450 -23.57 49.46 21.84
CA SER A 450 -22.97 48.36 22.59
C SER A 450 -22.46 47.23 21.69
N ARG A 451 -23.12 46.97 20.56
CA ARG A 451 -22.66 45.98 19.56
C ARG A 451 -21.37 46.41 18.86
N VAL A 452 -21.24 47.68 18.50
CA VAL A 452 -20.03 48.24 17.88
C VAL A 452 -18.87 48.30 18.88
N GLU A 453 -19.13 48.72 20.12
CA GLU A 453 -18.13 48.73 21.21
C GLU A 453 -17.60 47.32 21.52
N ASN A 454 -18.46 46.29 21.44
CA ASN A 454 -18.09 44.89 21.65
C ASN A 454 -17.54 44.20 20.38
N THR A 455 -17.38 44.93 19.27
CA THR A 455 -16.97 44.44 17.94
C THR A 455 -17.95 43.47 17.27
N ILE A 456 -18.29 43.72 16.02
CA ILE A 456 -19.19 42.89 15.21
C ILE A 456 -18.36 42.13 14.17
N PRO A 457 -18.29 40.79 14.20
CA PRO A 457 -17.51 40.03 13.23
C PRO A 457 -18.14 40.09 11.83
N ALA A 458 -17.29 40.11 10.80
CA ALA A 458 -17.67 40.06 9.40
C ALA A 458 -16.79 39.05 8.64
N ASP A 459 -17.40 38.30 7.74
CA ASP A 459 -16.70 37.23 7.00
C ASP A 459 -15.85 37.77 5.85
N ASP A 460 -16.22 38.93 5.30
CA ASP A 460 -15.48 39.64 4.25
C ASP A 460 -15.74 41.16 4.31
N LEU A 461 -15.04 41.92 3.46
CA LEU A 461 -15.17 43.37 3.38
C LEU A 461 -16.58 43.82 2.96
N ALA A 462 -17.25 43.09 2.07
CA ALA A 462 -18.58 43.45 1.59
C ALA A 462 -19.64 43.28 2.70
N HIS A 463 -19.51 42.24 3.50
CA HIS A 463 -20.31 42.01 4.69
C HIS A 463 -20.05 43.12 5.73
N ALA A 464 -18.79 43.50 5.96
CA ALA A 464 -18.46 44.59 6.87
C ALA A 464 -19.06 45.94 6.42
N GLN A 465 -19.02 46.26 5.12
CA GLN A 465 -19.65 47.44 4.55
C GLN A 465 -21.17 47.41 4.69
N GLY A 466 -21.80 46.25 4.45
CA GLY A 466 -23.24 46.08 4.65
C GLY A 466 -23.69 46.29 6.10
N ILE A 467 -22.87 45.89 7.08
CA ILE A 467 -23.12 46.16 8.50
C ILE A 467 -23.07 47.67 8.77
N VAL A 468 -22.08 48.38 8.24
CA VAL A 468 -21.95 49.84 8.40
C VAL A 468 -23.11 50.60 7.75
N ASP A 469 -23.55 50.19 6.56
CA ASP A 469 -24.70 50.79 5.89
C ASP A 469 -26.02 50.55 6.65
N GLY A 470 -26.18 49.39 7.29
CA GLY A 470 -27.30 49.11 8.19
C GLY A 470 -27.32 50.03 9.41
N LEU A 471 -26.16 50.23 10.04
CA LEU A 471 -26.00 51.17 11.16
C LEU A 471 -26.31 52.62 10.75
N ARG A 472 -26.01 53.00 9.50
CA ARG A 472 -26.36 54.32 8.93
C ARG A 472 -27.86 54.49 8.73
N SER A 473 -28.56 53.47 8.23
CA SER A 473 -30.01 53.55 8.07
C SER A 473 -30.74 53.66 9.42
N ASP A 474 -30.23 52.98 10.45
CA ASP A 474 -30.81 53.01 11.79
C ASP A 474 -30.56 54.37 12.47
N SER A 475 -29.38 54.99 12.29
CA SER A 475 -29.11 56.32 12.84
C SER A 475 -29.91 57.44 12.16
N LEU A 476 -30.18 57.32 10.85
CA LEU A 476 -31.02 58.27 10.11
C LEU A 476 -32.52 58.14 10.44
N ALA A 477 -32.98 56.95 10.83
CA ALA A 477 -34.37 56.71 11.20
C ALA A 477 -34.77 57.39 12.52
N ASP A 478 -33.84 57.54 13.47
CA ASP A 478 -34.05 58.22 14.76
C ASP A 478 -33.89 59.76 14.68
N ALA A 479 -33.44 60.30 13.54
CA ALA A 479 -33.27 61.75 13.33
C ALA A 479 -34.56 62.50 12.91
N GLU A 480 -35.65 61.78 12.59
CA GLU A 480 -36.96 62.36 12.27
C GLU A 480 -37.84 62.47 13.55
N PRO A 481 -38.28 63.67 13.98
CA PRO A 481 -39.12 63.80 15.16
C PRO A 481 -40.57 63.48 14.79
N GLY A 482 -41.08 62.31 15.20
CA GLY A 482 -42.45 61.91 14.83
C GLY A 482 -43.06 60.75 15.62
N ASP A 483 -43.60 61.09 16.78
CA ASP A 483 -44.81 60.53 17.43
C ASP A 483 -44.91 59.03 17.78
N SER A 484 -45.17 58.78 19.06
CA SER A 484 -45.66 57.48 19.56
C SER A 484 -47.03 57.15 18.95
N PRO A 485 -47.33 55.86 18.67
CA PRO A 485 -48.16 55.13 19.63
C PRO A 485 -47.84 53.63 19.78
N SER A 486 -48.08 53.11 20.99
CA SER A 486 -48.43 51.70 21.25
C SER A 486 -49.93 51.46 20.99
N PRO A 487 -50.49 50.23 21.05
CA PRO A 487 -50.05 48.89 20.62
C PRO A 487 -51.12 48.17 19.73
N HIS A 488 -50.79 47.02 19.12
CA HIS A 488 -51.62 45.79 18.96
C HIS A 488 -51.26 44.96 17.72
N GLY A 489 -51.05 43.65 17.90
CA GLY A 489 -51.02 42.67 16.81
C GLY A 489 -50.53 41.30 17.26
N SER A 490 -51.44 40.39 17.59
CA SER A 490 -51.15 38.97 17.85
C SER A 490 -50.60 38.27 16.60
N GLY A 491 -49.55 37.47 16.78
CA GLY A 491 -49.06 36.52 15.78
C GLY A 491 -48.36 35.34 16.48
N THR A 492 -49.09 34.26 16.67
CA THR A 492 -48.61 32.98 17.21
C THR A 492 -47.73 32.28 16.18
N VAL A 493 -46.52 31.85 16.58
CA VAL A 493 -45.68 30.93 15.79
C VAL A 493 -45.54 29.61 16.55
N ARG A 494 -45.90 28.51 15.88
CA ARG A 494 -45.82 27.13 16.37
C ARG A 494 -44.38 26.62 16.29
N PHE A 495 -43.96 25.88 17.32
CA PHE A 495 -42.76 25.05 17.30
C PHE A 495 -43.05 23.67 16.66
N PRO A 496 -42.12 23.09 15.88
CA PRO A 496 -42.14 21.66 15.58
C PRO A 496 -41.34 20.89 16.65
N GLU A 497 -41.92 19.81 17.15
CA GLU A 497 -41.28 18.81 18.03
C GLU A 497 -41.30 17.42 17.35
N PRO A 498 -40.53 16.42 17.86
CA PRO A 498 -39.71 15.54 17.02
C PRO A 498 -40.43 14.23 16.70
N GLN A 499 -40.04 13.60 15.59
CA GLN A 499 -40.56 12.28 15.21
C GLN A 499 -39.81 11.16 15.95
N GLU A 500 -40.50 10.52 16.90
CA GLU A 500 -40.21 9.16 17.32
C GLU A 500 -41.01 8.17 16.45
N THR A 501 -40.29 7.19 15.92
CA THR A 501 -40.80 6.04 15.18
C THR A 501 -41.51 5.05 16.12
N SER A 502 -42.72 4.61 15.76
CA SER A 502 -43.33 3.41 16.35
C SER A 502 -43.85 2.46 15.28
N ALA A 503 -43.53 1.19 15.51
CA ALA A 503 -43.85 0.02 14.75
C ALA A 503 -45.33 -0.43 14.92
N ALA A 504 -45.75 -1.26 13.96
CA ALA A 504 -46.67 -2.39 14.08
C ALA A 504 -48.08 -2.15 14.69
N ALA A 505 -49.10 -2.38 13.87
CA ALA A 505 -49.98 -3.55 14.01
C ALA A 505 -51.04 -3.53 12.89
N GLY A 506 -51.06 -4.60 12.10
CA GLY A 506 -52.15 -4.90 11.17
C GLY A 506 -53.30 -5.63 11.88
N GLY A 507 -54.50 -5.36 11.39
CA GLY A 507 -55.79 -5.96 11.78
C GLY A 507 -56.87 -4.87 11.70
N ASP A 508 -58.07 -5.07 11.19
CA ASP A 508 -58.75 -6.17 10.53
C ASP A 508 -60.04 -5.55 9.90
N GLN A 509 -60.65 -6.27 8.96
CA GLN A 509 -62.04 -6.14 8.47
C GLN A 509 -62.50 -4.86 7.73
N SER A 510 -62.70 -4.97 6.41
CA SER A 510 -64.02 -5.27 5.79
C SER A 510 -63.91 -5.57 4.29
#